data_AF-A0A6C0INW0-F1
#
_entry.id   AF-A0A6C0INW0-F1
#
_cell.length_a   1.000
_cell.length_b   1.000
_cell.length_c   1.000
_cell.angle_alpha   90.00
_cell.angle_beta   90.00
_cell.angle_gamma   90.00
#
_symmetry.space_group_name_H-M   'P 1'
#
loop_
_entity.id
_entity.type
_entity.pdbx_description
1 polymer ?
#
loop_
_entity_poly.entity_id
_entity_poly.type
_entity_poly.pdbx_seq_one_letter_code
_entity_poly.pdbx_strand_id
1 'polypeptide(L)'
;MKNTNKNLEALKTKIEQLNKTHQLEILKIFIDSDIKVNENKSGIFINLSFLENSIVDKLQKYMEYIDDQELNLNNLESQKEDFKNTYFNVKGNKDNMTLTNSYGSHI
;
A
#
# COMPACT_ATOMS: atom_id res chain seq x y z
N MET A 1 -12.10 11.03 -20.05
CA MET A 1 -11.04 10.87 -21.07
C MET A 1 -11.19 9.48 -21.70
N LYS A 2 -10.92 9.29 -23.00
CA LYS A 2 -10.85 7.92 -23.56
C LYS A 2 -9.57 7.25 -23.09
N ASN A 3 -9.68 6.07 -22.47
CA ASN A 3 -8.51 5.28 -22.09
C ASN A 3 -7.75 4.81 -23.34
N THR A 4 -6.44 5.05 -23.39
CA THR A 4 -5.58 4.51 -24.44
C THR A 4 -5.10 3.12 -24.04
N ASN A 5 -4.83 2.23 -25.01
CA ASN A 5 -4.30 0.89 -24.73
C ASN A 5 -3.03 0.93 -23.87
N LYS A 6 -2.16 1.95 -24.06
CA LYS A 6 -0.94 2.14 -23.28
C LYS A 6 -1.23 2.41 -21.79
N ASN A 7 -2.29 3.16 -21.49
CA ASN A 7 -2.69 3.46 -20.11
C ASN A 7 -3.25 2.22 -19.41
N LEU A 8 -4.02 1.40 -20.12
CA LEU A 8 -4.59 0.17 -19.58
C LEU A 8 -3.51 -0.90 -19.32
N GLU A 9 -2.52 -1.02 -20.21
CA GLU A 9 -1.37 -1.91 -19.97
C GLU A 9 -0.57 -1.49 -18.73
N ALA A 10 -0.29 -0.19 -18.57
CA ALA A 10 0.41 0.29 -17.39
C ALA A 10 -0.38 0.02 -16.10
N LEU A 11 -1.70 0.24 -16.12
CA LEU A 11 -2.57 -0.07 -14.98
C LEU A 11 -2.56 -1.57 -14.66
N LYS A 12 -2.72 -2.42 -15.67
CA LYS A 12 -2.63 -3.88 -15.53
C LYS A 12 -1.33 -4.30 -14.86
N THR A 13 -0.19 -3.86 -15.39
CA THR A 13 1.13 -4.24 -14.85
C THR A 13 1.28 -3.83 -13.39
N LYS A 14 0.82 -2.63 -13.02
CA LYS A 14 0.84 -2.19 -11.63
C LYS A 14 -0.02 -3.10 -10.74
N ILE A 15 -1.24 -3.42 -11.16
CA ILE A 15 -2.16 -4.28 -10.39
C ILE A 15 -1.56 -5.68 -10.17
N GLU A 16 -0.93 -6.27 -11.19
CA GLU A 16 -0.30 -7.60 -11.12
C GLU A 16 0.88 -7.65 -10.14
N GLN A 17 1.56 -6.51 -9.92
CA GLN A 17 2.69 -6.39 -8.99
C GLN A 17 2.27 -6.20 -7.53
N LEU A 18 1.01 -5.87 -7.27
CA LEU A 18 0.51 -5.68 -5.91
C LEU A 18 0.46 -6.99 -5.13
N ASN A 19 0.53 -6.89 -3.80
CA ASN A 19 0.31 -8.04 -2.94
C ASN A 19 -1.14 -8.56 -3.04
N LYS A 20 -1.33 -9.80 -2.59
CA LYS A 20 -2.63 -10.49 -2.65
C LYS A 20 -3.76 -9.69 -1.98
N THR A 21 -3.48 -8.98 -0.89
CA THR A 21 -4.50 -8.19 -0.19
C THR A 21 -5.03 -7.07 -1.07
N HIS A 22 -4.16 -6.28 -1.71
CA HIS A 22 -4.63 -5.23 -2.62
C HIS A 22 -5.28 -5.78 -3.89
N GLN A 23 -4.80 -6.91 -4.41
CA GLN A 23 -5.45 -7.59 -5.54
C GLN A 23 -6.88 -8.02 -5.20
N LEU A 24 -7.15 -8.46 -3.96
CA LEU A 24 -8.50 -8.78 -3.48
C LEU A 24 -9.39 -7.54 -3.35
N GLU A 25 -8.86 -6.40 -2.89
CA GLU A 25 -9.64 -5.14 -2.87
C GLU A 25 -9.99 -4.66 -4.29
N ILE A 26 -9.05 -4.80 -5.23
CA ILE A 26 -9.32 -4.53 -6.65
C ILE A 26 -10.40 -5.46 -7.20
N LEU A 27 -10.34 -6.75 -6.83
CA LEU A 27 -11.38 -7.71 -7.20
C LEU A 27 -12.77 -7.27 -6.68
N LYS A 28 -12.85 -6.73 -5.46
CA LYS A 28 -14.11 -6.19 -4.93
C LYS A 28 -14.62 -5.02 -5.77
N ILE A 29 -13.76 -4.12 -6.24
CA ILE A 29 -14.17 -3.01 -7.14
C ILE A 29 -14.84 -3.56 -8.41
N PHE A 30 -14.35 -4.67 -8.96
CA PHE A 30 -14.95 -5.34 -10.11
C PHE A 30 -16.30 -5.97 -9.78
N ILE A 31 -16.41 -6.68 -8.66
CA ILE A 31 -17.65 -7.31 -8.19
C ILE A 31 -18.73 -6.24 -7.92
N ASP A 32 -18.38 -5.17 -7.21
CA ASP A 32 -19.27 -4.05 -6.89
C ASP A 32 -19.68 -3.22 -8.10
N SER A 33 -18.99 -3.41 -9.24
CA SER A 33 -19.32 -2.78 -10.52
C SER A 33 -19.95 -3.76 -11.51
N ASP A 34 -20.43 -4.92 -11.03
CA ASP A 34 -21.10 -5.97 -11.81
C ASP A 34 -20.29 -6.48 -13.01
N ILE A 35 -18.95 -6.42 -12.92
CA ILE A 35 -18.07 -6.95 -13.96
C ILE A 35 -18.06 -8.47 -13.88
N LYS A 36 -18.37 -9.12 -15.01
CA LYS A 36 -18.25 -10.57 -15.14
C LYS A 36 -16.79 -10.98 -15.01
N VAL A 37 -16.48 -11.67 -13.91
CA VAL A 37 -15.18 -12.28 -13.66
C VAL A 37 -15.18 -13.73 -14.14
N ASN A 38 -14.09 -14.17 -14.76
CA ASN A 38 -13.90 -15.57 -15.15
C ASN A 38 -12.84 -16.19 -14.24
N GLU A 39 -13.25 -17.12 -13.38
CA GLU A 39 -12.37 -17.83 -12.46
C GLU A 39 -12.07 -19.24 -12.96
N ASN A 40 -10.81 -19.64 -12.90
CA ASN A 40 -10.37 -21.01 -13.10
C ASN A 40 -9.31 -21.40 -12.05
N LYS A 41 -8.77 -22.62 -12.12
CA LYS A 41 -7.76 -23.11 -11.16
C LYS A 41 -6.51 -22.23 -11.06
N SER A 42 -6.23 -21.40 -12.06
CA SER A 42 -5.09 -20.50 -12.12
C SER A 42 -5.41 -19.07 -11.63
N GLY A 43 -6.66 -18.77 -11.29
CA GLY A 43 -7.08 -17.48 -10.77
C GLY A 43 -8.19 -16.82 -11.58
N ILE A 44 -8.30 -15.50 -11.45
CA ILE A 44 -9.36 -14.68 -12.03
C ILE A 44 -8.80 -13.88 -13.22
N PHE A 45 -9.48 -13.98 -14.36
CA PHE A 45 -9.13 -13.26 -15.58
C PHE A 45 -10.15 -12.17 -15.86
N ILE A 46 -9.66 -10.95 -16.10
CA ILE A 46 -10.47 -9.75 -16.37
C ILE A 46 -9.90 -9.05 -17.59
N ASN A 47 -10.76 -8.68 -18.54
CA ASN A 47 -10.37 -7.93 -19.72
C ASN A 47 -10.59 -6.42 -19.49
N LEU A 48 -9.51 -5.66 -19.33
CA LEU A 48 -9.57 -4.22 -19.07
C LEU A 48 -10.07 -3.40 -20.27
N SER A 49 -9.96 -3.91 -21.50
CA SER A 49 -10.32 -3.19 -22.73
C SER A 49 -11.83 -2.97 -22.89
N PHE A 50 -12.65 -3.73 -22.15
CA PHE A 50 -14.11 -3.61 -22.17
C PHE A 50 -14.67 -2.91 -20.93
N LEU A 51 -13.81 -2.42 -20.05
CA LEU A 51 -14.27 -1.71 -18.87
C LEU A 51 -14.75 -0.31 -19.23
N GLU A 52 -15.84 0.09 -18.58
CA GLU A 52 -16.27 1.48 -18.60
C GLU A 52 -15.21 2.39 -17.98
N ASN A 53 -15.09 3.62 -18.49
CA ASN A 53 -14.13 4.59 -17.95
C ASN A 53 -14.36 4.84 -16.46
N SER A 54 -15.60 4.78 -15.98
CA SER A 54 -15.97 4.92 -14.57
C SER A 54 -15.27 3.90 -13.67
N ILE A 55 -15.11 2.67 -14.14
CA ILE A 55 -14.45 1.58 -13.40
C ILE A 55 -12.94 1.78 -13.45
N VAL A 56 -12.40 2.18 -14.60
CA VAL A 56 -10.97 2.52 -14.73
C VAL A 56 -10.60 3.68 -13.79
N ASP A 57 -11.46 4.68 -13.65
CA ASP A 57 -11.25 5.80 -12.73
C ASP A 57 -11.28 5.31 -11.26
N LYS A 58 -12.15 4.36 -10.89
CA LYS A 58 -12.14 3.74 -9.56
C LYS A 58 -10.82 3.00 -9.29
N LEU A 59 -10.34 2.24 -10.27
CA LEU A 59 -9.06 1.53 -10.16
C LEU A 59 -7.91 2.51 -9.99
N GLN A 60 -7.86 3.59 -10.77
CA GLN A 60 -6.82 4.61 -10.66
C GLN A 60 -6.82 5.28 -9.28
N LYS A 61 -7.98 5.66 -8.76
CA LYS A 61 -8.10 6.22 -7.40
C LYS A 61 -7.61 5.25 -6.34
N TYR A 62 -7.89 3.96 -6.50
CA TYR A 62 -7.38 2.96 -5.57
C TYR A 62 -5.86 2.78 -5.67
N MET A 63 -5.27 2.89 -6.87
CA MET A 63 -3.82 2.91 -7.05
C MET A 63 -3.19 4.14 -6.36
N GLU A 64 -3.78 5.32 -6.52
CA GLU A 64 -3.33 6.55 -5.84
C GLU A 64 -3.36 6.39 -4.31
N TYR A 65 -4.41 5.76 -3.77
CA TYR A 65 -4.49 5.46 -2.35
C TYR A 65 -3.35 4.57 -1.84
N ILE A 66 -2.94 3.56 -2.62
CA ILE A 66 -1.81 2.70 -2.28
C ILE A 66 -0.50 3.49 -2.27
N ASP A 67 -0.28 4.31 -3.31
CA ASP A 67 0.92 5.14 -3.44
C ASP A 67 1.03 6.12 -2.24
N ASP A 68 -0.08 6.76 -1.84
CA ASP A 68 -0.16 7.65 -0.68
C ASP A 68 0.11 6.90 0.64
N GLN A 69 -0.41 5.68 0.78
CA GLN A 69 -0.17 4.84 1.95
C GLN A 69 1.32 4.51 2.09
N GLU A 70 1.98 4.13 1.00
CA GLU A 70 3.41 3.80 1.00
C GLU A 70 4.27 5.01 1.33
N LEU A 71 3.97 6.18 0.74
CA LEU A 71 4.65 7.44 1.05
C LEU A 71 4.54 7.79 2.54
N ASN A 72 3.34 7.68 3.12
CA ASN A 72 3.12 7.98 4.53
C ASN A 72 3.89 7.03 5.44
N LEU A 73 3.93 5.73 5.11
CA LEU A 73 4.68 4.74 5.87
C LEU A 73 6.18 5.02 5.84
N ASN A 74 6.72 5.35 4.66
CA ASN A 74 8.13 5.70 4.49
C ASN A 74 8.50 6.96 5.29
N ASN A 75 7.64 7.99 5.27
CA ASN A 75 7.84 9.20 6.06
C ASN A 75 7.82 8.93 7.56
N LEU A 76 6.96 8.04 8.04
CA LEU A 76 6.90 7.64 9.44
C LEU A 76 8.15 6.87 9.86
N GLU A 77 8.63 5.93 9.04
CA GLU A 77 9.84 5.17 9.35
C GLU A 77 11.09 6.08 9.32
N SER A 78 11.16 7.04 8.40
CA SER A 78 12.22 8.05 8.37
C SER A 78 12.24 8.89 9.65
N GLN A 79 11.09 9.40 10.08
CA GLN A 79 10.99 10.19 11.31
C GLN A 79 11.39 9.38 12.56
N LYS A 80 11.02 8.11 12.60
CA LYS A 80 11.39 7.19 13.68
C LYS A 80 12.89 6.94 13.72
N GLU A 81 13.53 6.78 12.57
CA GLU A 81 14.98 6.60 12.47
C GLU A 81 15.73 7.89 12.84
N ASP A 82 15.25 9.05 12.39
CA ASP A 82 15.83 10.36 12.77
C ASP A 82 15.75 10.61 14.28
N PHE A 83 14.61 10.28 14.90
CA PHE A 83 14.46 10.34 16.35
C PHE A 83 15.44 9.39 17.05
N LYS A 84 15.53 8.14 16.60
CA LYS A 84 16.45 7.16 17.18
C LYS A 84 17.91 7.65 17.11
N ASN A 85 18.30 8.18 15.96
CA ASN A 85 19.64 8.71 15.73
C ASN A 85 19.93 9.92 16.62
N THR A 86 19.00 10.88 16.70
CA THR A 86 19.20 12.12 17.47
C THR A 86 19.26 11.87 18.98
N TYR A 87 18.44 10.97 19.52
CA TYR A 87 18.28 10.81 20.97
C TYR A 87 19.13 9.68 21.58
N PHE A 88 19.39 8.60 20.85
CA PHE A 88 20.14 7.45 21.37
C PHE A 88 21.56 7.35 20.82
N ASN A 89 21.80 7.73 19.55
CA ASN A 89 23.13 7.60 18.95
C ASN A 89 24.04 8.82 19.23
N VAL A 90 23.50 9.99 19.57
CA VAL A 90 24.28 11.18 19.98
C VAL A 90 24.80 11.07 21.43
N LYS A 91 24.26 10.16 22.25
CA LYS A 91 24.69 9.95 23.65
C LYS A 91 25.93 9.07 23.84
N GLY A 92 26.63 8.72 22.76
CA GLY A 92 27.88 7.96 22.83
C GLY A 92 29.09 8.71 23.44
N ASN A 93 28.97 10.00 23.79
CA ASN A 93 30.14 10.80 24.18
C ASN A 93 30.02 11.66 25.46
N LYS A 94 28.99 11.52 26.30
CA LYS A 94 29.02 12.09 27.67
C LYS A 94 28.26 11.22 28.67
N ASP A 95 29.03 10.35 29.32
CA ASP A 95 28.95 9.87 30.70
C ASP A 95 27.57 9.60 31.34
N ASN A 96 27.36 8.32 31.71
CA ASN A 96 26.42 7.80 32.71
C ASN A 96 24.94 8.20 32.59
N MET A 97 24.14 7.33 31.95
CA MET A 97 22.71 7.23 32.26
C MET A 97 22.35 5.78 32.52
N THR A 98 22.44 5.36 33.78
CA THR A 98 21.85 4.11 34.25
C THR A 98 20.33 4.19 34.08
N LEU A 99 19.79 3.48 33.09
CA LEU A 99 18.35 3.31 32.95
C LEU A 99 17.90 2.26 33.97
N THR A 100 17.52 2.70 35.18
CA THR A 100 16.78 1.84 36.11
C THR A 100 15.33 1.76 35.65
N ASN A 101 14.95 0.65 34.99
CA ASN A 101 13.54 0.30 34.85
C ASN A 101 13.04 -0.21 36.21
N SER A 102 12.45 0.68 37.01
CA SER A 102 11.53 0.28 38.07
C SER A 102 10.12 0.32 37.48
N TYR A 103 9.72 -0.79 36.84
CA TYR A 103 8.30 -1.07 36.74
C TYR A 103 7.86 -1.54 38.12
N GLY A 104 7.13 -0.66 38.81
CA GLY A 104 6.52 -0.95 40.08
C GLY A 104 5.63 -2.19 39.98
N SER A 105 5.96 -3.20 40.77
CA SER A 105 5.00 -4.22 41.17
C SER A 105 4.03 -3.57 42.16
N HIS A 106 2.94 -3.02 41.65
CA HIS A 106 1.65 -3.21 42.29
C HIS A 106 1.13 -4.48 41.63
N ILE A 107 1.19 -5.65 42.28
CA ILE A 107 0.43 -6.06 43.47
C ILE A 107 1.14 -7.25 44.11
#